data_AF-A0A978TK82-F1
#
_entry.id   AF-A0A978TK82-F1
#
_cell.length_a   1.000
_cell.length_b   1.000
_cell.length_c   1.000
_cell.angle_alpha   90.00
_cell.angle_beta   90.00
_cell.angle_gamma   90.00
#
_symmetry.space_group_name_H-M   'P 1'
#
loop_
_entity.id
_entity.type
_entity.pdbx_description
1 polymer ?
#
loop_
_entity_poly.entity_id
_entity_poly.type
_entity_poly.pdbx_seq_one_letter_code
_entity_poly.pdbx_strand_id
1 'polypeptide(L)'
;MNQPLLRLNVLSELIDSMLDPLSPEEFCQTWVYKKSGICPGEYGYRKACCNLLSEITGYGYNTCNNWLSGTEPPRLACLYLRSIDILWRIGEFLPER
;
A
#
# COMPACT_ATOMS: atom_id res chain seq x y z
N MET A 1 17.69 24.72 5.76
CA MET A 1 16.46 24.17 6.40
C MET A 1 16.84 22.94 7.20
N ASN A 2 16.38 22.83 8.44
CA ASN A 2 16.76 21.76 9.37
C ASN A 2 16.01 20.45 9.01
N GLN A 3 16.73 19.37 8.66
CA GLN A 3 16.15 18.06 8.30
C GLN A 3 15.11 17.48 9.29
N PRO A 4 15.19 17.71 10.62
CA PRO A 4 14.18 17.22 11.57
C PRO A 4 12.78 17.82 11.33
N LEU A 5 12.70 19.08 10.92
CA LEU A 5 11.43 19.77 10.66
C LEU A 5 10.74 19.22 9.40
N LEU A 6 11.53 18.85 8.39
CA LEU A 6 11.03 18.17 7.19
C LEU A 6 10.39 16.81 7.52
N ARG A 7 10.97 16.04 8.44
CA ARG A 7 10.41 14.73 8.85
C ARG A 7 9.07 14.86 9.58
N LEU A 8 8.93 15.86 10.45
CA LEU A 8 7.68 16.09 11.19
C LEU A 8 6.52 16.51 10.28
N ASN A 9 6.78 17.34 9.27
CA ASN A 9 5.75 17.77 8.32
C ASN A 9 5.22 16.59 7.49
N VAL A 10 6.11 15.71 7.01
CA VAL A 10 5.72 14.50 6.27
C VAL A 10 4.85 13.58 7.12
N LEU A 11 5.15 13.43 8.42
CA LEU A 11 4.34 12.62 9.32
C LEU A 11 2.93 13.21 9.52
N SER A 12 2.81 14.54 9.61
CA SER A 12 1.51 15.21 9.70
C SER A 12 0.65 14.95 8.47
N GLU A 13 1.21 15.16 7.27
CA GLU A 13 0.50 14.96 5.99
C GLU A 13 0.03 13.50 5.83
N LEU A 14 0.86 12.53 6.25
CA LEU A 14 0.49 11.12 6.21
C LEU A 14 -0.68 10.81 7.15
N ILE A 15 -0.69 11.38 8.36
CA ILE A 15 -1.78 11.17 9.33
C ILE A 15 -3.08 11.79 8.80
N ASP A 16 -3.01 12.97 8.19
CA ASP A 16 -4.19 13.63 7.60
C ASP A 16 -4.82 12.77 6.49
N SER A 17 -4.00 12.01 5.74
CA SER A 17 -4.47 11.12 4.67
C SER A 17 -5.07 9.79 5.15
N MET A 18 -5.11 9.50 6.46
CA MET A 18 -5.59 8.20 6.98
C MET A 18 -7.04 7.85 6.57
N LEU A 19 -7.87 8.86 6.33
CA LEU A 19 -9.26 8.69 5.92
C LEU A 19 -9.45 8.62 4.40
N ASP A 20 -8.39 8.81 3.63
CA ASP A 20 -8.40 8.75 2.19
C ASP A 20 -8.21 7.30 1.73
N PRO A 21 -9.25 6.64 1.18
CA PRO A 21 -9.12 5.26 0.75
C PRO A 21 -8.02 5.12 -0.30
N LEU A 22 -7.20 4.08 -0.18
CA LEU A 22 -6.18 3.73 -1.16
C LEU A 22 -6.64 2.50 -1.92
N SER A 23 -6.68 2.58 -3.24
CA SER A 23 -7.14 1.44 -4.04
C SER A 23 -6.11 0.28 -4.01
N PRO A 24 -6.55 -0.97 -4.22
CA PRO A 24 -5.64 -2.11 -4.34
C PRO A 24 -4.58 -1.92 -5.44
N GLU A 25 -4.93 -1.25 -6.54
CA GLU A 25 -4.00 -1.00 -7.64
C GLU A 25 -2.89 -0.01 -7.23
N GLU A 26 -3.26 1.16 -6.68
CA GLU A 26 -2.29 2.15 -6.20
C GLU A 26 -1.38 1.59 -5.10
N PHE A 27 -1.96 0.79 -4.18
CA PHE A 27 -1.20 0.10 -3.15
C PHE A 27 -0.16 -0.83 -3.76
N CYS A 28 -0.56 -1.64 -4.74
CA CYS A 28 0.36 -2.58 -5.38
C CYS A 28 1.44 -1.89 -6.20
N GLN A 29 1.10 -0.82 -6.92
CA GLN A 29 2.07 -0.04 -7.69
C GLN A 29 3.20 0.49 -6.79
N THR A 30 2.88 0.84 -5.54
CA THR A 30 3.88 1.29 -4.57
C THR A 30 4.66 0.12 -3.98
N TRP A 31 3.96 -0.89 -3.45
CA TRP A 31 4.57 -1.85 -2.53
C TRP A 31 5.03 -3.16 -3.16
N VAL A 32 4.46 -3.59 -4.28
CA VAL A 32 4.94 -4.78 -4.99
C VAL A 32 6.34 -4.51 -5.54
N TYR A 33 6.53 -3.40 -6.24
CA TYR A 33 7.86 -3.00 -6.73
C TYR A 33 8.89 -2.93 -5.60
N LYS A 34 8.55 -2.27 -4.47
CA LYS A 34 9.46 -2.15 -3.33
C LYS A 34 9.82 -3.49 -2.68
N LYS A 35 8.90 -4.46 -2.65
CA LYS A 35 9.12 -5.76 -1.99
C LYS A 35 9.73 -6.83 -2.90
N SER A 36 9.41 -6.82 -4.19
CA SER A 36 9.81 -7.89 -5.12
C SER A 36 10.60 -7.41 -6.34
N GLY A 37 10.66 -6.10 -6.58
CA GLY A 37 11.28 -5.51 -7.77
C GLY A 37 10.43 -5.61 -9.04
N ILE A 38 9.25 -6.23 -8.99
CA ILE A 38 8.39 -6.46 -10.17
C ILE A 38 7.58 -5.20 -10.47
N CYS A 39 7.67 -4.71 -11.70
CA CYS A 39 6.98 -3.50 -12.17
C CYS A 39 5.57 -3.79 -12.74
N PRO A 40 4.67 -2.80 -12.75
CA PRO A 40 3.41 -2.90 -13.48
C PRO A 40 3.63 -3.26 -14.95
N GLY A 41 2.86 -4.23 -15.46
CA GLY A 41 2.96 -4.73 -16.82
C GLY A 41 3.94 -5.90 -17.01
N GLU A 42 4.80 -6.18 -16.03
CA GLU A 42 5.69 -7.34 -16.09
C GLU A 42 4.96 -8.66 -15.80
N TYR A 43 5.49 -9.74 -16.37
CA TYR A 43 4.99 -11.08 -16.08
C TYR A 43 5.09 -11.36 -14.57
N GLY A 44 3.99 -11.80 -13.98
CA GLY A 44 3.92 -12.13 -12.56
C GLY A 44 3.56 -10.94 -11.65
N TYR A 45 3.53 -9.70 -12.14
CA TYR A 45 3.13 -8.53 -11.34
C TYR A 45 1.76 -8.74 -10.68
N ARG A 46 0.76 -9.12 -11.49
CA ARG A 46 -0.60 -9.36 -11.00
C ARG A 46 -0.68 -10.44 -9.93
N LYS A 47 0.10 -11.52 -10.07
CA LYS A 47 0.17 -12.59 -9.07
C LYS A 47 0.80 -12.08 -7.77
N ALA A 48 1.86 -11.27 -7.86
CA ALA A 48 2.48 -10.64 -6.71
C ALA A 48 1.52 -9.68 -6.00
N CYS A 49 0.74 -8.88 -6.74
CA CYS A 49 -0.31 -8.03 -6.20
C CYS A 49 -1.33 -8.85 -5.40
N CYS A 50 -1.90 -9.90 -6.01
CA CYS A 50 -2.91 -10.73 -5.34
C CYS A 50 -2.36 -11.42 -4.08
N ASN A 51 -1.12 -11.90 -4.11
CA ASN A 51 -0.48 -12.52 -2.95
C ASN A 51 -0.31 -11.50 -1.82
N LEU A 52 0.24 -10.32 -2.11
CA LEU A 52 0.47 -9.27 -1.12
C LEU A 52 -0.85 -8.78 -0.51
N LEU A 53 -1.86 -8.51 -1.34
CA LEU A 53 -3.19 -8.10 -0.89
C LEU A 53 -3.84 -9.18 -0.01
N SER A 54 -3.75 -10.44 -0.42
CA SER A 54 -4.33 -11.56 0.34
C SER A 54 -3.64 -11.71 1.71
N GLU A 55 -2.31 -11.59 1.74
CA GLU A 55 -1.51 -11.67 2.97
C GLU A 55 -1.90 -10.56 3.96
N ILE A 56 -1.96 -9.30 3.51
CA ILE A 56 -2.17 -8.18 4.43
C ILE A 56 -3.64 -8.02 4.83
N THR A 57 -4.57 -8.27 3.91
CA THR A 57 -6.00 -8.01 4.14
C THR A 57 -6.77 -9.23 4.66
N GLY A 58 -6.22 -10.44 4.53
CA GLY A 58 -6.89 -11.69 4.86
C GLY A 58 -7.98 -12.13 3.86
N TYR A 59 -8.25 -11.34 2.81
CA TYR A 59 -9.17 -11.74 1.75
C TYR A 59 -8.56 -12.80 0.85
N GLY A 60 -9.40 -13.64 0.24
CA GLY A 60 -8.95 -14.68 -0.68
C GLY A 60 -8.29 -14.11 -1.94
N TYR A 61 -7.35 -14.88 -2.51
CA TYR A 61 -6.66 -14.53 -3.76
C TYR A 61 -7.61 -14.13 -4.88
N ASN A 62 -8.69 -14.89 -5.08
CA ASN A 62 -9.68 -14.61 -6.13
C ASN A 62 -10.44 -13.30 -5.89
N THR A 63 -10.73 -12.97 -4.63
CA THR A 63 -11.35 -11.69 -4.27
C THR A 63 -10.41 -10.53 -4.61
N CYS A 64 -9.13 -10.64 -4.25
CA CYS A 64 -8.12 -9.63 -4.58
C CYS A 64 -7.93 -9.51 -6.10
N ASN A 65 -7.94 -10.63 -6.82
CA ASN A 65 -7.89 -10.64 -8.28
C ASN A 65 -9.11 -9.95 -8.89
N ASN A 66 -10.30 -10.12 -8.35
CA ASN A 66 -11.50 -9.44 -8.84
C ASN A 66 -11.39 -7.92 -8.65
N TRP A 67 -10.83 -7.46 -7.53
CA TRP A 67 -10.57 -6.03 -7.31
C TRP A 67 -9.65 -5.44 -8.39
N LEU A 68 -8.55 -6.13 -8.68
CA LEU A 68 -7.63 -5.73 -9.74
C LEU A 68 -8.19 -5.92 -11.16
N SER A 69 -9.37 -6.54 -11.31
CA SER A 69 -10.10 -6.66 -12.57
C SER A 69 -11.23 -5.62 -12.71
N GLY A 70 -11.35 -4.68 -11.76
CA GLY A 70 -12.36 -3.63 -11.80
C GLY A 70 -13.61 -3.90 -10.94
N THR A 71 -13.62 -4.93 -10.10
CA THR A 71 -14.65 -5.05 -9.05
C THR A 71 -14.35 -4.07 -7.93
N GLU A 72 -15.33 -3.26 -7.52
CA GLU A 72 -15.13 -2.31 -6.44
C GLU A 72 -14.81 -3.03 -5.11
N PRO A 73 -13.66 -2.75 -4.47
CA PRO A 73 -13.35 -3.28 -3.15
C PRO A 73 -14.21 -2.63 -2.06
N PRO A 74 -14.47 -3.32 -0.92
CA PRO A 74 -15.11 -2.68 0.22
C PRO A 74 -14.31 -1.47 0.69
N ARG A 75 -14.97 -0.33 0.96
CA ARG A 75 -14.31 0.89 1.43
C ARG A 75 -13.39 0.66 2.63
N LEU A 76 -13.79 -0.22 3.55
CA LEU A 76 -12.98 -0.58 4.72
C LEU A 76 -11.64 -1.25 4.32
N ALA A 77 -11.63 -2.06 3.26
CA ALA A 77 -10.39 -2.64 2.74
C ALA A 77 -9.46 -1.55 2.23
N CYS A 78 -9.97 -0.54 1.50
CA CYS A 78 -9.16 0.57 1.01
C CYS A 78 -8.59 1.45 2.13
N LEU A 79 -9.35 1.69 3.20
CA LEU A 79 -8.87 2.40 4.38
C LEU A 79 -7.81 1.61 5.14
N TYR A 80 -7.97 0.28 5.20
CA TYR A 80 -6.97 -0.60 5.78
C TYR A 80 -5.67 -0.60 4.95
N LEU A 81 -5.76 -0.66 3.62
CA LEU A 81 -4.60 -0.51 2.73
C LEU A 81 -3.89 0.83 2.91
N ARG A 82 -4.64 1.94 3.04
CA ARG A 82 -4.07 3.26 3.37
C ARG A 82 -3.30 3.23 4.69
N SER A 83 -3.87 2.59 5.71
CA SER A 83 -3.24 2.48 7.03
C SER A 83 -1.90 1.72 6.96
N ILE A 84 -1.86 0.62 6.19
CA ILE A 84 -0.63 -0.14 5.96
C ILE A 84 0.40 0.68 5.16
N ASP A 85 -0.02 1.39 4.11
CA ASP A 85 0.85 2.27 3.32
C ASP A 85 1.53 3.33 4.21
N ILE A 86 0.77 3.99 5.08
CA ILE A 86 1.31 4.97 6.03
C ILE A 86 2.30 4.32 6.99
N LEU A 87 1.94 3.19 7.60
CA LEU A 87 2.83 2.49 8.55
C LEU A 87 4.15 2.07 7.90
N TRP A 88 4.11 1.53 6.69
CA TRP A 88 5.33 1.14 5.98
C TRP A 88 6.15 2.34 5.52
N ARG A 89 5.52 3.44 5.06
CA ARG A 89 6.24 4.70 4.78
C ARG A 89 6.94 5.23 6.01
N ILE A 90 6.29 5.22 7.18
CA ILE A 90 6.92 5.61 8.44
C ILE A 90 8.12 4.70 8.73
N GLY A 91 7.99 3.39 8.49
CA GLY A 91 9.07 2.42 8.60
C GLY A 91 10.29 2.75 7.73
N GLU A 92 10.11 3.36 6.56
CA GLU A 92 11.23 3.80 5.71
C GLU A 92 12.03 4.98 6.29
N PHE A 93 11.46 5.74 7.24
CA PHE A 93 12.12 6.88 7.88
C PHE A 93 12.72 6.57 9.25
N LEU A 94 12.26 5.49 9.88
CA LEU A 94 12.73 5.07 11.20
C LEU A 94 13.86 4.04 11.04
N PRO A 95 15.01 4.21 11.71
CA PRO A 95 16.06 3.20 11.68
C PRO A 95 15.52 1.89 12.30
N GLU A 96 15.88 0.75 11.69
CA GLU A 96 15.72 -0.55 12.32
C GLU A 96 16.45 -0.49 13.68
N ARG A 97 15.72 -0.84 14.75
CA ARG A 97 16.29 -0.83 16.11
C ARG A 97 17.31 -1.94 16.29
#